data_AF-A0A3D0RT61-F1
#
_entry.id   AF-A0A3D0RT61-F1
#
_cell.length_a   1.000
_cell.length_b   1.000
_cell.length_c   1.000
_cell.angle_alpha   90.00
_cell.angle_beta   90.00
_cell.angle_gamma   90.00
#
_symmetry.space_group_name_H-M   'P 1'
#
loop_
_entity.id
_entity.type
_entity.pdbx_description
1 polymer ?
#
loop_
_entity_poly.entity_id
_entity_poly.type
_entity_poly.pdbx_seq_one_letter_code
_entity_poly.pdbx_strand_id
1 'polypeptide(L)' 'MTSPSSRNLTLSASTPEDILAAVPVVLSFEPEHSVVMLTFGGIDTFHARVDLPPPRLVDDAVESLLEPARALRV' A
#
# COMPACT_ATOMS: atom_id res chain seq x y z
N MET A 1 21.80 29.94 -1.68
CA MET A 1 20.86 28.97 -1.09
C MET A 1 19.52 29.12 -1.81
N THR A 2 19.26 28.31 -2.83
CA THR A 2 17.96 28.26 -3.51
C THR A 2 17.13 27.18 -2.83
N SER A 3 16.03 27.56 -2.19
CA SER A 3 15.06 26.60 -1.64
C SER A 3 14.45 25.80 -2.80
N PRO A 4 14.26 24.47 -2.68
CA PRO A 4 13.52 23.71 -3.68
C PRO A 4 12.07 24.21 -3.71
N SER A 5 11.56 24.52 -4.90
CA SER A 5 10.13 24.81 -5.05
C SER A 5 9.36 23.50 -4.87
N SER A 6 8.52 23.41 -3.84
CA SER A 6 7.57 22.31 -3.70
C SER A 6 6.59 22.37 -4.88
N ARG A 7 6.78 21.50 -5.87
CA ARG A 7 5.74 21.26 -6.87
C ARG A 7 4.59 20.55 -6.17
N ASN A 8 3.41 21.14 -6.21
CA ASN A 8 2.20 20.43 -5.82
C ASN A 8 2.00 19.25 -6.77
N LEU A 9 2.07 18.03 -6.24
CA LEU A 9 1.82 16.80 -6.97
C LEU A 9 0.36 16.40 -6.76
N THR A 10 -0.41 16.33 -7.84
CA THR A 10 -1.78 15.80 -7.83
C THR A 10 -1.75 14.37 -8.35
N LEU A 11 -2.12 13.42 -7.50
CA LEU A 11 -2.29 12.01 -7.84
C LEU A 11 -3.79 11.70 -7.93
N SER A 12 -4.19 10.91 -8.93
CA SER A 12 -5.57 10.42 -9.08
C SER A 12 -5.57 8.90 -8.92
N ALA A 13 -6.50 8.39 -8.11
CA ALA A 13 -6.70 6.97 -7.89
C ALA A 13 -8.12 6.58 -8.34
N SER A 14 -8.21 5.54 -9.16
CA SER A 14 -9.46 5.00 -9.71
C SER A 14 -9.72 3.56 -9.24
N THR A 15 -8.67 2.90 -8.75
CA THR A 15 -8.69 1.55 -8.21
C THR A 15 -8.00 1.53 -6.83
N PRO A 16 -8.28 0.54 -5.97
CA PRO A 16 -7.54 0.35 -4.72
C PRO A 16 -6.02 0.21 -4.91
N GLU A 17 -5.60 -0.42 -6.01
CA GLU A 17 -4.20 -0.60 -6.40
C GLU A 17 -3.49 0.75 -6.64
N ASP A 18 -4.21 1.73 -7.22
CA ASP A 18 -3.68 3.08 -7.43
C ASP A 18 -3.32 3.77 -6.10
N ILE A 19 -4.03 3.47 -5.01
CA ILE A 19 -3.74 4.00 -3.68
C ILE A 19 -2.43 3.42 -3.15
N LEU A 20 -2.23 2.10 -3.29
CA LEU A 20 -0.98 1.44 -2.88
C LEU A 20 0.21 1.94 -3.70
N ALA A 21 0.02 2.14 -5.02
CA ALA A 21 1.05 2.68 -5.90
C ALA A 21 1.40 4.15 -5.59
N ALA A 22 0.47 4.92 -5.01
CA ALA A 22 0.71 6.31 -4.61
C ALA A 22 1.51 6.43 -3.30
N VAL A 23 1.48 5.42 -2.42
CA VAL A 23 2.13 5.45 -1.10
C VAL A 23 3.63 5.80 -1.21
N PRO A 24 4.43 5.18 -2.11
CA PRO A 24 5.84 5.52 -2.23
C PRO A 24 6.10 6.96 -2.61
N VAL A 25 5.25 7.49 -3.49
CA VAL A 25 5.38 8.84 -4.02
C VAL A 25 4.99 9.87 -2.97
N VAL A 26 3.92 9.61 -2.20
CA VAL A 26 3.42 10.51 -1.15
C VAL A 26 4.33 10.49 0.08
N LEU A 27 4.83 9.33 0.48
CA LEU A 27 5.66 9.16 1.68
C LEU A 27 7.17 9.26 1.40
N SER A 28 7.57 9.48 0.15
CA SER A 28 8.97 9.42 -0.29
C SER A 28 9.67 8.13 0.16
N PHE A 29 8.98 7.00 0.04
CA PHE A 29 9.42 5.70 0.54
C PHE A 29 9.22 4.62 -0.52
N GLU A 30 10.29 4.07 -1.08
CA GLU A 30 10.19 2.91 -1.97
C GLU A 30 10.42 1.62 -1.16
N PRO A 31 9.44 0.72 -1.04
CA PRO A 31 9.67 -0.55 -0.38
C PRO A 31 10.61 -1.39 -1.25
N GLU A 32 11.73 -1.83 -0.69
CA GLU A 32 12.70 -2.66 -1.41
C GLU A 32 12.57 -4.16 -1.09
N HIS A 33 12.01 -4.49 0.08
CA HIS A 33 12.04 -5.86 0.61
C HIS A 33 10.66 -6.37 1.01
N SER A 34 9.83 -5.54 1.63
CA SER A 34 8.52 -5.97 2.15
C SER A 34 7.57 -4.79 2.34
N VAL A 35 6.28 -5.08 2.37
CA VAL A 35 5.21 -4.14 2.75
C VAL A 35 4.44 -4.65 3.95
N VAL A 36 3.88 -3.73 4.74
CA VAL A 36 3.06 -4.04 5.91
C VAL A 36 1.66 -3.48 5.68
N MET A 37 0.65 -4.33 5.83
CA MET A 37 -0.75 -3.95 5.88
C MET A 37 -1.19 -3.77 7.33
N LEU A 38 -1.80 -2.63 7.63
CA LEU A 38 -2.36 -2.33 8.93
C LEU A 38 -3.85 -2.00 8.80
N THR A 39 -4.70 -2.66 9.58
CA THR A 39 -6.14 -2.39 9.63
C THR A 39 -6.47 -1.72 10.96
N PHE A 40 -7.33 -0.70 10.94
CA PHE A 40 -7.69 0.07 12.13
C PHE A 40 -9.21 0.28 12.23
N GLY A 41 -9.72 0.48 13.43
CA GLY A 41 -11.11 0.93 13.66
C GLY A 41 -12.19 -0.14 13.54
N GLY A 42 -11.83 -1.40 13.28
CA GLY A 42 -12.73 -2.56 13.31
C GLY A 42 -12.92 -3.15 14.72
N ILE A 43 -13.92 -4.02 14.87
CA ILE A 43 -14.09 -4.85 16.08
C ILE A 43 -12.94 -5.86 16.18
N ASP A 44 -12.58 -6.46 15.05
CA ASP A 44 -11.40 -7.29 14.87
C ASP A 44 -10.29 -6.48 14.18
N THR A 45 -9.04 -6.93 14.29
CA THR A 45 -7.90 -6.31 13.60
C THR A 45 -7.04 -7.39 12.94
N PHE A 46 -6.53 -7.08 11.75
CA PHE A 46 -5.64 -7.92 10.98
C PHE A 46 -4.44 -7.11 10.49
N HIS A 47 -3.25 -7.50 10.93
CA HIS A 47 -2.01 -6.90 10.50
C HIS A 47 -1.20 -7.97 9.79
N ALA A 48 -0.64 -7.63 8.63
CA ALA A 48 0.12 -8.57 7.84
C ALA A 48 1.37 -7.91 7.27
N ARG A 49 2.40 -8.70 7.04
CA ARG A 49 3.61 -8.29 6.32
C ARG A 49 3.87 -9.31 5.24
N VAL A 50 4.13 -8.83 4.03
CA VAL A 50 4.54 -9.69 2.92
C VAL A 50 5.85 -9.18 2.36
N ASP A 51 6.72 -10.10 1.97
CA ASP A 51 7.88 -9.76 1.15
C ASP A 51 7.40 -9.32 -0.23
N LEU A 52 8.14 -8.42 -0.87
CA LEU A 52 7.77 -7.93 -2.18
C LEU A 52 7.86 -9.08 -3.21
N PRO A 53 6.75 -9.41 -3.87
CA PRO A 53 6.77 -10.43 -4.89
C PRO A 53 7.45 -9.91 -6.17
N PRO A 54 7.93 -10.79 -7.05
CA PRO A 54 8.26 -10.38 -8.40
C PRO A 54 7.02 -9.82 -9.12
N PRO A 55 7.15 -8.89 -10.09
CA PRO A 55 6.02 -8.16 -10.68
C PRO A 55 4.85 -9.02 -11.19
N ARG A 56 5.14 -10.24 -11.66
CA ARG A 56 4.13 -11.18 -12.18
C ARG A 56 3.27 -11.86 -11.11
N LEU A 57 3.61 -11.72 -9.82
CA LEU A 57 2.92 -12.35 -8.69
C LEU A 57 2.30 -11.31 -7.74
N VAL A 58 2.21 -10.05 -8.18
CA VAL A 58 1.67 -8.97 -7.34
C VAL A 58 0.20 -9.24 -6.99
N ASP A 59 -0.61 -9.64 -7.98
CA ASP A 59 -2.04 -9.88 -7.77
C ASP A 59 -2.29 -11.00 -6.76
N ASP A 60 -1.53 -12.10 -6.83
CA ASP A 60 -1.61 -13.22 -5.88
C ASP A 60 -1.23 -12.78 -4.46
N ALA A 61 -0.18 -11.96 -4.33
CA ALA A 61 0.25 -11.44 -3.04
C ALA A 61 -0.79 -10.49 -2.43
N VAL A 62 -1.41 -9.65 -3.26
CA VAL A 62 -2.52 -8.77 -2.84
C VAL A 62 -3.71 -9.62 -2.38
N GLU A 63 -4.13 -10.62 -3.15
CA GLU A 63 -5.28 -11.44 -2.77
C GLU A 63 -5.03 -12.23 -1.48
N SER A 64 -3.79 -12.70 -1.25
CA SER A 64 -3.40 -13.37 0.00
C SER A 64 -3.54 -12.47 1.25
N LEU A 65 -3.49 -11.15 1.08
CA LEU A 65 -3.73 -10.17 2.13
C LEU A 65 -5.21 -9.81 2.25
N LEU A 66 -5.91 -9.71 1.11
CA LEU A 66 -7.31 -9.28 1.08
C LEU A 66 -8.29 -10.37 1.55
N GLU A 67 -8.05 -11.65 1.26
CA GLU A 67 -8.91 -12.74 1.75
C GLU A 67 -9.14 -12.71 3.28
N PRO A 68 -8.08 -12.73 4.12
CA PRO A 68 -8.26 -12.69 5.57
C PRO A 68 -8.85 -11.35 6.05
N ALA A 69 -8.51 -10.22 5.42
CA ALA A 69 -9.10 -8.93 5.76
C ALA A 69 -10.62 -8.91 5.51
N ARG A 70 -11.06 -9.43 4.37
CA ARG A 70 -12.50 -9.56 4.03
C ARG A 70 -13.21 -10.52 4.98
N ALA A 71 -12.59 -11.64 5.33
CA ALA A 71 -13.16 -12.62 6.27
C ALA A 71 -13.36 -12.02 7.67
N LEU A 72 -12.41 -11.19 8.12
CA LEU A 72 -12.44 -10.48 9.40
C LEU A 72 -13.24 -9.16 9.36
N ARG A 73 -13.72 -8.77 8.16
CA ARG A 73 -14.49 -7.53 7.92
C ARG A 73 -13.75 -6.27 8.39
N VAL A 74 -12.45 -6.22 8.09
CA VAL A 74 -11.55 -5.10 8.39
C VAL A 74 -11.07 -4.39 7.14
#